data_AF-A0A9W7DJQ9-F1
#
_entry.id   AF-A0A9W7DJQ9-F1
#
_cell.length_a   1.000
_cell.length_b   1.000
_cell.length_c   1.000
_cell.angle_alpha   90.00
_cell.angle_beta   90.00
_cell.angle_gamma   90.00
#
_symmetry.space_group_name_H-M   'P 1'
#
loop_
_entity.id
_entity.type
_entity.pdbx_description
1 polymer ?
#
loop_
_entity_poly.entity_id
_entity_poly.type
_entity_poly.pdbx_seq_one_letter_code
_entity_poly.pdbx_strand_id
1 'polypeptide(L)'
;MLNWFPTSNIDTQELPETMKPVLFRFILKEGKDKDEITSYRPIAPMSTITSLFSNILVNRLQPIFYTIISEDQQGFIHGRSSHFNIQRLQQLVHPTRHHFQIEY
;
A
#
# COMPACT_ATOMS: atom_id res chain seq x y z
N MET A 1 19.86 15.54 -29.83
CA MET A 1 19.89 14.75 -28.57
C MET A 1 18.54 14.90 -27.90
N LEU A 2 17.95 13.78 -27.48
CA LEU A 2 16.62 13.74 -26.86
C LEU A 2 16.71 14.46 -25.51
N ASN A 3 15.93 15.53 -25.31
CA ASN A 3 15.80 16.24 -24.04
C ASN A 3 15.11 15.31 -23.02
N TRP A 4 15.88 14.39 -22.44
CA TRP A 4 15.42 13.31 -21.56
C TRP A 4 14.89 13.83 -20.21
N PHE A 5 15.32 15.01 -19.79
CA PHE A 5 14.78 15.72 -18.64
C PHE A 5 14.19 17.05 -19.09
N PRO A 6 12.86 17.16 -19.29
CA PRO A 6 12.23 18.46 -19.47
C PRO A 6 12.30 19.20 -18.13
N THR A 7 13.34 20.00 -17.95
CA THR A 7 13.51 20.89 -16.79
C THR A 7 12.39 21.93 -16.71
N SER A 8 11.67 22.17 -17.81
CA SER A 8 10.50 23.05 -17.89
C SER A 8 9.40 22.73 -16.88
N ASN A 9 9.29 21.46 -16.45
CA ASN A 9 8.22 21.02 -15.57
C ASN A 9 8.59 21.03 -14.08
N ILE A 10 9.85 21.34 -13.76
CA ILE A 10 10.27 21.52 -12.37
C ILE A 10 9.62 22.77 -11.78
N ASP A 11 9.53 23.84 -12.58
CA ASP A 11 8.93 25.11 -12.17
C ASP A 11 7.39 25.02 -12.06
N THR A 12 6.76 24.15 -12.85
CA THR A 12 5.30 23.94 -12.83
C THR A 12 4.85 22.95 -11.75
N GLN A 13 5.78 22.26 -11.08
CA GLN A 13 5.50 21.18 -10.10
C GLN A 13 4.62 20.05 -10.65
N GLU A 14 4.56 19.88 -11.97
CA GLU A 14 3.77 18.85 -12.62
C GLU A 14 4.65 17.70 -13.11
N LEU A 15 4.10 16.49 -13.05
CA LEU A 15 4.76 15.33 -13.65
C LEU A 15 4.78 15.49 -15.19
N PRO A 16 5.90 15.24 -15.88
CA PRO A 16 5.94 15.28 -17.34
C PRO A 16 4.91 14.37 -18.00
N GLU A 17 4.32 14.82 -19.10
CA GLU A 17 3.32 14.06 -19.88
C GLU A 17 3.82 12.67 -20.28
N THR A 18 5.13 12.50 -20.52
CA THR A 18 5.73 11.20 -20.85
C THR A 18 5.65 10.17 -19.73
N MET A 19 5.41 10.61 -18.49
CA MET A 19 5.32 9.75 -17.30
C MET A 19 3.88 9.51 -16.83
N LYS A 20 2.88 10.13 -17.49
CA LYS A 20 1.45 10.00 -17.15
C LYS A 20 0.76 8.76 -17.75
N PRO A 21 1.09 8.26 -18.96
CA PRO A 21 0.43 7.09 -19.53
C PRO A 21 0.63 5.83 -18.68
N VAL A 22 -0.45 5.05 -18.52
CA VAL A 22 -0.43 3.75 -17.83
C VAL A 22 -1.16 2.71 -18.66
N LEU A 23 -0.51 1.56 -18.86
CA LEU A 23 -1.12 0.39 -19.51
C LEU A 23 -1.69 -0.54 -18.44
N PHE A 24 -3.02 -0.72 -18.42
CA PHE A 24 -3.65 -1.63 -17.49
C PHE A 24 -3.33 -3.10 -17.81
N ARG A 25 -2.95 -3.86 -16.79
CA ARG A 25 -2.81 -5.31 -16.83
C ARG A 25 -3.85 -5.94 -15.90
N PHE A 26 -4.59 -6.90 -16.41
CA PHE A 26 -5.61 -7.61 -15.64
C PHE A 26 -5.04 -8.94 -15.13
N ILE A 27 -5.13 -9.17 -13.82
CA ILE A 27 -4.69 -10.43 -13.18
C ILE A 27 -5.90 -11.14 -12.59
N LEU A 28 -6.14 -12.38 -13.00
CA LEU A 28 -7.23 -13.20 -12.47
C LEU A 28 -7.04 -13.45 -10.96
N LYS A 29 -8.10 -13.28 -10.18
CA LYS A 29 -8.16 -13.67 -8.77
C LYS A 29 -8.15 -15.19 -8.67
N GLU A 30 -7.37 -15.71 -7.72
CA GLU A 30 -7.31 -17.15 -7.46
C GLU A 30 -8.71 -17.71 -7.12
N GLY A 31 -9.05 -18.85 -7.70
CA GLY A 31 -10.33 -19.54 -7.46
C GLY A 31 -11.57 -18.82 -8.01
N LYS A 32 -11.42 -17.86 -8.93
CA LYS A 32 -12.53 -17.13 -9.56
C LYS A 32 -12.72 -17.49 -11.03
N ASP A 33 -13.94 -17.32 -11.51
CA ASP A 33 -14.34 -17.62 -12.89
C ASP A 33 -13.63 -16.68 -13.88
N LYS A 34 -13.13 -17.22 -15.00
CA LYS A 34 -12.43 -16.45 -16.04
C LYS A 34 -13.38 -15.66 -16.93
N ASP A 35 -14.64 -16.06 -17.00
CA ASP A 35 -15.61 -15.42 -17.89
C ASP A 35 -16.26 -14.18 -17.22
N GLU A 36 -16.07 -14.01 -15.91
CA GLU A 36 -16.51 -12.82 -15.17
C GLU A 36 -15.43 -11.74 -15.11
N ILE A 37 -15.74 -10.53 -15.60
CA ILE A 37 -14.81 -9.39 -15.55
C ILE A 37 -14.41 -9.00 -14.11
N THR A 38 -15.31 -9.17 -13.15
CA THR A 38 -15.10 -8.89 -11.72
C THR A 38 -14.08 -9.83 -11.07
N SER A 39 -13.75 -10.94 -11.73
CA SER A 39 -12.72 -11.88 -11.31
C SER A 39 -11.32 -11.37 -11.54
N TYR A 40 -11.13 -10.30 -12.33
CA TYR A 40 -9.82 -9.73 -12.58
C TYR A 40 -9.52 -8.56 -11.64
N ARG A 41 -8.25 -8.44 -11.26
CA ARG A 41 -7.68 -7.27 -10.60
C ARG A 41 -7.05 -6.39 -11.68
N PRO A 42 -7.55 -5.17 -11.94
CA PRO A 42 -6.83 -4.23 -12.78
C PRO A 42 -5.60 -3.72 -12.04
N ILE A 43 -4.44 -3.80 -12.68
CA ILE A 43 -3.17 -3.26 -12.20
C ILE A 43 -2.72 -2.18 -13.16
N ALA A 44 -2.39 -1.02 -12.60
CA ALA A 44 -1.89 0.14 -13.29
C ALA A 44 -0.37 0.26 -13.01
N PRO A 45 0.50 -0.47 -13.74
CA PRO A 45 1.94 -0.36 -13.55
C PRO A 45 2.40 1.07 -13.85
N MET A 46 3.10 1.65 -12.90
CA MET A 46 3.68 2.98 -13.03
C MET A 46 4.97 2.92 -13.85
N SER A 47 5.32 4.00 -14.54
CA SER A 47 6.62 4.11 -15.20
C SER A 47 7.75 3.95 -14.16
N THR A 48 8.91 3.43 -14.59
CA THR A 48 10.09 3.25 -13.72
C THR A 48 10.50 4.56 -13.04
N ILE A 49 10.41 5.67 -13.77
CA ILE A 49 10.79 6.99 -13.25
C ILE A 49 9.79 7.45 -12.19
N THR A 50 8.48 7.31 -12.43
CA THR A 50 7.46 7.66 -11.43
C THR A 50 7.60 6.80 -10.17
N SER A 51 7.91 5.51 -10.34
CA SER A 51 8.16 4.59 -9.23
C SER A 51 9.40 4.98 -8.42
N LEU A 52 10.48 5.43 -9.09
CA LEU A 52 11.68 5.96 -8.44
C LEU A 52 11.36 7.20 -7.58
N PHE A 53 10.63 8.17 -8.13
CA PHE A 53 10.22 9.35 -7.37
C PHE A 53 9.34 8.99 -6.18
N SER A 54 8.39 8.07 -6.37
CA SER A 54 7.56 7.54 -5.27
C SER A 54 8.41 6.95 -4.15
N ASN A 55 9.43 6.15 -4.49
CA ASN A 55 10.33 5.56 -3.49
C ASN A 55 11.14 6.62 -2.73
N ILE A 56 11.64 7.65 -3.43
CA ILE A 56 12.34 8.77 -2.79
C ILE A 56 11.42 9.48 -1.80
N LEU A 57 10.16 9.75 -2.18
CA LEU A 57 9.18 10.40 -1.31
C LEU A 57 8.86 9.54 -0.10
N VAL A 58 8.60 8.25 -0.27
CA VAL A 58 8.33 7.33 0.83
C VAL A 58 9.49 7.32 1.82
N ASN A 59 10.73 7.23 1.36
CA ASN A 59 11.91 7.25 2.23
C ASN A 59 12.03 8.56 3.01
N ARG A 60 11.68 9.70 2.41
CA ARG A 60 11.70 11.00 3.09
C ARG A 60 10.56 11.16 4.11
N LEU A 61 9.40 10.55 3.85
CA LEU A 61 8.21 10.63 4.71
C LEU A 61 8.20 9.58 5.82
N GLN A 62 8.96 8.50 5.68
CA GLN A 62 9.00 7.37 6.61
C GLN A 62 9.22 7.79 8.09
N PRO A 63 10.10 8.75 8.44
CA PRO A 63 10.27 9.18 9.83
C PRO A 63 9.01 9.80 10.44
N ILE A 64 8.16 10.43 9.62
CA ILE A 64 6.96 11.15 10.04
C ILE A 64 5.76 10.20 10.13
N PHE A 65 5.76 9.09 9.39
CA PHE A 65 4.67 8.12 9.42
C PHE A 65 4.37 7.58 10.82
N TYR A 66 5.38 7.37 11.66
CA TYR A 66 5.16 6.90 13.02
C TYR A 66 4.44 7.90 13.93
N THR A 67 4.44 9.20 13.61
CA THR A 67 3.75 10.23 14.40
C THR A 67 2.31 10.47 13.95
N ILE A 68 2.01 10.21 12.68
CA ILE A 68 0.69 10.46 12.09
C ILE A 68 -0.18 9.19 12.10
N ILE A 69 0.43 8.02 11.99
CA ILE A 69 -0.27 6.75 11.80
C ILE A 69 -0.48 6.04 13.13
N SER A 70 -1.74 5.70 13.42
CA SER A 70 -2.15 4.97 14.62
C SER A 70 -1.27 3.75 14.88
N GLU A 71 -0.99 3.46 16.15
CA GLU A 71 -0.23 2.28 16.57
C GLU A 71 -0.88 0.96 16.13
N ASP A 72 -2.21 0.92 16.00
CA ASP A 72 -2.95 -0.30 15.59
C ASP A 72 -2.87 -0.56 14.08
N GLN A 73 -2.45 0.43 13.28
CA GLN A 73 -2.24 0.26 11.84
C GLN A 73 -0.88 -0.41 11.59
N GLN A 74 -0.89 -1.73 11.40
CA GLN A 74 0.33 -2.51 11.14
C GLN A 74 0.69 -2.62 9.66
N GLY A 75 -0.32 -2.52 8.77
CA GLY A 75 -0.12 -2.69 7.33
C GLY A 75 0.65 -1.52 6.70
N PHE A 76 1.54 -1.84 5.77
CA PHE A 76 2.28 -0.87 4.94
C PHE A 76 3.23 0.07 5.72
N ILE A 77 3.57 -0.26 6.97
CA ILE A 77 4.53 0.48 7.78
C ILE A 77 5.78 -0.36 7.99
N HIS A 78 6.94 0.22 7.70
CA HIS A 78 8.22 -0.47 7.89
C HIS A 78 8.40 -0.91 9.35
N GLY A 79 8.81 -2.16 9.57
CA GLY A 79 9.04 -2.72 10.90
C GLY A 79 7.78 -3.10 11.68
N ARG A 80 6.58 -2.90 11.14
CA ARG A 80 5.32 -3.37 11.72
C ARG A 80 4.88 -4.69 11.09
N SER A 81 4.14 -5.49 11.85
CA SER A 81 3.65 -6.80 11.41
C SER A 81 2.21 -7.03 11.86
N SER A 82 1.38 -7.56 10.96
CA SER A 82 0.00 -7.97 11.28
C SER A 82 -0.07 -9.02 12.39
N HIS A 83 1.04 -9.74 12.63
CA HIS A 83 1.18 -10.68 13.74
C HIS A 83 0.91 -10.02 15.10
N PHE A 84 1.38 -8.78 15.31
CA PHE A 84 1.14 -8.05 16.55
C PHE A 84 -0.35 -7.83 16.82
N ASN A 85 -1.12 -7.52 15.77
CA ASN A 85 -2.57 -7.36 15.91
C ASN A 85 -3.26 -8.68 16.29
N ILE A 86 -2.80 -9.82 15.74
CA ILE A 86 -3.32 -11.14 16.10
C ILE A 86 -3.02 -11.45 17.56
N GLN A 87 -1.79 -11.23 18.02
CA GLN A 87 -1.39 -11.43 19.41
C GLN A 87 -2.20 -10.54 20.37
N ARG A 88 -2.37 -9.26 20.01
CA ARG A 88 -3.18 -8.32 20.80
C ARG A 88 -4.64 -8.78 20.90
N LEU A 89 -5.23 -9.22 19.79
CA LEU A 89 -6.59 -9.77 19.79
C LEU A 89 -6.72 -11.02 20.66
N GLN A 90 -5.75 -11.94 20.60
CA GLN A 90 -5.74 -13.12 21.46
C GLN A 90 -5.66 -12.76 22.95
N GLN A 91 -4.81 -11.80 23.31
CA GLN A 91 -4.68 -11.30 24.68
C GLN A 91 -5.98 -10.66 25.19
N LEU A 92 -6.75 -9.98 24.33
CA LEU A 92 -8.04 -9.40 24.71
C LEU A 92 -9.14 -10.47 24.87
N VAL A 93 -9.16 -11.47 23.99
CA VAL A 93 -10.19 -12.51 23.99
C VAL A 93 -9.99 -13.54 25.10
N HIS A 94 -8.74 -13.88 25.45
CA HIS A 94 -8.43 -14.92 26.43
C HIS A 94 -9.00 -14.69 27.85
N PRO A 95 -8.79 -13.54 28.53
CA PRO A 95 -9.37 -13.30 29.85
C PRO A 95 -10.89 -13.18 29.79
N THR A 96 -11.42 -12.62 28.69
CA THR A 96 -12.87 -12.53 28.44
C THR A 96 -13.50 -13.93 28.39
N ARG A 97 -12.86 -14.91 27.74
CA ARG A 97 -13.31 -16.30 27.73
C ARG A 97 -13.29 -16.98 29.10
N HIS A 98 -12.29 -16.71 29.92
CA HIS A 98 -12.24 -17.25 31.28
C HIS A 98 -13.32 -16.64 32.18
N HIS A 99 -13.67 -15.37 32.01
CA HIS A 99 -14.76 -14.74 32.75
C HIS A 99 -16.13 -15.34 32.38
N PHE A 100 -16.39 -15.55 31.09
CA PHE A 100 -17.64 -16.16 30.61
C PHE A 100 -17.79 -17.67 30.88
N GLN A 101 -16.71 -18.38 31.24
CA GLN A 101 -16.77 -19.79 31.66
C GLN A 101 -17.01 -19.98 33.16
N ILE A 102 -16.93 -18.92 33.98
CA ILE A 102 -17.15 -18.98 35.43
C ILE A 102 -18.59 -18.57 35.79
N GLU A 103 -19.35 -18.00 34.85
CA GLU A 103 -20.75 -17.58 35.03
C GLU A 103 -21.81 -18.60 34.52
N TYR A 104 -21.42 -19.85 34.26
CA TYR A 104 -22.35 -20.97 33.99
C TYR A 104 -22.04 -22.19 34.86
#